data_AF-A0A4Y2MIS9-F1
#
_entry.id   AF-A0A4Y2MIS9-F1
#
_cell.length_a   1.000
_cell.length_b   1.000
_cell.length_c   1.000
_cell.angle_alpha   90.00
_cell.angle_beta   90.00
_cell.angle_gamma   90.00
#
_symmetry.space_group_name_H-M   'P 1'
#
loop_
_entity.id
_entity.type
_entity.pdbx_description
1 polymer ?
#
loop_
_entity_poly.entity_id
_entity_poly.type
_entity_poly.pdbx_seq_one_letter_code
_entity_poly.pdbx_strand_id
1 'polypeptide(L)'
;MKDGFSERFEQFKANKSTLAFIVNPLNTNTNEINIEPFGSDAGSLQMQLLDLKTKDLWSGKFTELKSKLEELEIQKCMHIEQHKWTALKEIPRVEALIFGEWNSLAECYSEGKKLAYGVLTIFGSIYSCDQAFSCMNIIKSVLYVNTLTPKPALTVHATSTLVGRISACYCSESGEKAVGRVVIKGPLGVEMRDERPSIHIFHYP
;
A
#
# COMPACT_ATOMS: atom_id res chain seq x y z
N MET A 1 3.97 24.36 3.09
CA MET A 1 4.29 22.94 2.79
C MET A 1 3.85 22.01 3.92
N LYS A 2 4.20 22.30 5.18
CA LYS A 2 3.79 21.52 6.37
C LYS A 2 2.26 21.46 6.57
N ASP A 3 1.59 22.60 6.50
CA ASP A 3 0.14 22.66 6.77
C ASP A 3 -0.66 21.93 5.70
N GLY A 4 -0.27 22.07 4.43
CA GLY A 4 -0.89 21.32 3.33
C GLY A 4 -0.63 19.80 3.37
N PHE A 5 0.47 19.33 3.96
CA PHE A 5 0.64 17.89 4.21
C PHE A 5 -0.30 17.41 5.31
N SER A 6 -0.33 18.12 6.44
CA SER A 6 -1.18 17.75 7.58
C SER A 6 -2.64 17.72 7.18
N GLU A 7 -3.10 18.73 6.45
CA GLU A 7 -4.48 18.81 5.95
C GLU A 7 -4.83 17.64 5.02
N ARG A 8 -3.98 17.36 4.01
CA ARG A 8 -4.19 16.21 3.10
C ARG A 8 -4.13 14.87 3.82
N PHE A 9 -3.29 14.74 4.84
CA PHE A 9 -3.19 13.54 5.65
C PHE A 9 -4.43 13.33 6.55
N GLU A 10 -4.96 14.41 7.13
CA GLU A 10 -6.25 14.36 7.86
C GLU A 10 -7.41 14.01 6.92
N GLN A 11 -7.48 14.64 5.74
CA GLN A 11 -8.46 14.30 4.70
C GLN A 11 -8.35 12.83 4.29
N PHE A 12 -7.14 12.30 4.17
CA PHE A 12 -6.92 10.89 3.89
C PHE A 12 -7.46 9.98 5.00
N LYS A 13 -7.18 10.30 6.28
CA LYS A 13 -7.74 9.56 7.42
C LYS A 13 -9.27 9.63 7.46
N ALA A 14 -9.85 10.73 6.97
CA ALA A 14 -11.30 10.91 6.86
C ALA A 14 -11.94 10.11 5.70
N ASN A 15 -11.15 9.60 4.73
CA ASN A 15 -11.64 8.79 3.60
C ASN A 15 -11.97 7.32 3.99
N LYS A 16 -12.50 7.11 5.20
CA LYS A 16 -12.83 5.78 5.72
C LYS A 16 -13.81 5.03 4.81
N SER A 17 -14.84 5.71 4.32
CA SER A 17 -15.84 5.11 3.42
C SER A 17 -15.23 4.72 2.06
N THR A 18 -14.30 5.52 1.53
CA THR A 18 -13.54 5.17 0.32
C THR A 18 -12.62 3.96 0.52
N LEU A 19 -12.00 3.82 1.70
CA LEU A 19 -11.20 2.63 2.01
C LEU A 19 -12.07 1.39 2.23
N ALA A 20 -13.25 1.55 2.84
CA ALA A 20 -14.20 0.46 3.03
C ALA A 20 -14.82 -0.02 1.71
N PHE A 21 -14.92 0.87 0.71
CA PHE A 21 -15.48 0.57 -0.59
C PHE A 21 -14.85 -0.65 -1.26
N ILE A 22 -13.52 -0.76 -1.24
CA ILE A 22 -12.82 -1.82 -1.98
C ILE A 22 -13.05 -3.22 -1.40
N VAL A 23 -13.38 -3.32 -0.11
CA VAL A 23 -13.66 -4.59 0.57
C VAL A 23 -15.16 -4.87 0.67
N ASN A 24 -16.00 -3.84 0.57
CA ASN A 24 -17.43 -3.96 0.77
C ASN A 24 -18.22 -2.96 -0.09
N PRO A 25 -18.12 -3.06 -1.43
CA PRO A 25 -18.69 -2.05 -2.34
C PRO A 25 -20.23 -2.01 -2.29
N LEU A 26 -20.88 -3.12 -1.95
CA LEU A 26 -22.34 -3.24 -1.93
C LEU A 26 -22.99 -2.50 -0.75
N ASN A 27 -22.28 -2.38 0.37
CA ASN A 27 -22.81 -1.77 1.59
C ASN A 27 -22.25 -0.37 1.86
N THR A 28 -21.34 0.10 1.02
CA THR A 28 -20.73 1.42 1.19
C THR A 28 -21.71 2.51 0.76
N ASN A 29 -21.86 3.56 1.57
CA ASN A 29 -22.64 4.73 1.22
C ASN A 29 -21.92 5.51 0.12
N THR A 30 -22.47 5.50 -1.10
CA THR A 30 -21.87 6.15 -2.28
C THR A 30 -21.71 7.66 -2.11
N ASN A 31 -22.52 8.28 -1.25
CA ASN A 31 -22.46 9.73 -1.01
C ASN A 31 -21.25 10.13 -0.16
N GLU A 32 -20.64 9.18 0.55
CA GLU A 32 -19.47 9.40 1.41
C GLU A 32 -18.16 8.97 0.73
N ILE A 33 -18.23 8.40 -0.48
CA ILE A 33 -17.04 8.00 -1.22
C ILE A 33 -16.41 9.24 -1.84
N ASN A 34 -15.22 9.58 -1.38
CA ASN A 34 -14.39 10.57 -2.04
C ASN A 34 -13.75 9.98 -3.30
N ILE A 35 -14.26 10.38 -4.46
CA ILE A 35 -13.82 9.88 -5.78
C ILE A 35 -12.94 10.87 -6.55
N GLU A 36 -12.92 12.14 -6.13
CA GLU A 36 -12.19 13.22 -6.82
C GLU A 36 -10.69 12.89 -7.02
N PRO A 37 -9.96 12.38 -6.01
CA PRO A 37 -8.54 12.07 -6.16
C PRO A 37 -8.24 10.96 -7.18
N PHE A 38 -9.26 10.19 -7.56
CA PHE A 38 -9.14 9.00 -8.40
C PHE A 38 -9.68 9.21 -9.82
N GLY A 39 -10.19 10.41 -10.13
CA GLY A 39 -10.70 10.75 -11.46
C GLY A 39 -11.86 9.86 -11.92
N SER A 40 -12.65 9.33 -10.97
CA SER A 40 -13.82 8.51 -11.28
C SER A 40 -15.06 9.39 -11.44
N ASP A 41 -15.92 9.04 -12.40
CA ASP A 41 -17.18 9.77 -12.62
C ASP A 41 -18.27 9.33 -11.62
N ALA A 42 -18.85 10.30 -10.89
CA ALA A 42 -19.83 10.02 -9.84
C ALA A 42 -21.10 9.33 -10.37
N GLY A 43 -21.65 9.83 -11.49
CA GLY A 43 -22.90 9.34 -12.05
C GLY A 43 -22.76 7.91 -12.57
N SER A 44 -21.71 7.66 -13.34
CA SER A 44 -21.37 6.34 -13.87
C SER A 44 -21.05 5.35 -12.75
N LEU A 45 -20.28 5.76 -11.72
CA LEU A 45 -20.00 4.91 -10.57
C LEU A 45 -21.29 4.51 -9.84
N GLN A 46 -22.21 5.45 -9.61
CA GLN A 46 -23.50 5.14 -8.96
C GLN A 46 -24.32 4.14 -9.79
N MET A 47 -24.38 4.31 -11.11
CA MET A 47 -25.08 3.38 -12.00
C MET A 47 -24.44 1.99 -11.99
N GLN A 48 -23.11 1.91 -12.05
CA GLN A 48 -22.36 0.65 -11.96
C GLN A 48 -22.60 -0.06 -10.63
N LEU A 49 -22.66 0.69 -9.52
CA LEU A 49 -22.91 0.12 -8.19
C LEU A 49 -24.34 -0.38 -8.02
N LEU A 50 -25.31 0.32 -8.61
CA LEU A 50 -26.70 -0.15 -8.62
C LEU A 50 -26.81 -1.47 -9.38
N ASP A 51 -26.22 -1.55 -10.57
CA ASP A 51 -26.19 -2.78 -11.37
C ASP A 51 -25.46 -3.94 -10.63
N LEU A 52 -24.32 -3.66 -9.99
CA LEU A 52 -23.59 -4.64 -9.17
C LEU A 52 -24.45 -5.20 -8.02
N LYS A 53 -25.24 -4.36 -7.34
CA LYS A 53 -26.13 -4.81 -6.26
C LYS A 53 -27.25 -5.71 -6.76
N THR A 54 -27.76 -5.46 -7.97
CA THR A 54 -28.86 -6.26 -8.54
C THR A 54 -28.40 -7.59 -9.15
N LYS A 55 -27.10 -7.77 -9.39
CA LYS A 55 -26.54 -8.98 -10.01
C LYS A 55 -26.05 -9.95 -8.95
N ASP A 56 -26.80 -11.04 -8.78
CA ASP A 56 -26.51 -12.12 -7.81
C ASP A 56 -25.09 -12.68 -7.92
N LEU A 57 -24.55 -12.77 -9.16
CA LEU A 57 -23.18 -13.23 -9.38
C LEU A 57 -22.13 -12.34 -8.69
N TRP A 58 -22.26 -11.02 -8.86
CA TRP A 58 -21.28 -10.07 -8.33
C TRP A 58 -21.50 -9.80 -6.85
N SER A 59 -22.76 -9.77 -6.42
CA SER A 59 -23.08 -9.66 -5.00
C SER A 59 -22.53 -10.85 -4.20
N GLY A 60 -22.64 -12.07 -4.76
CA GLY A 60 -22.03 -13.28 -4.22
C GLY A 60 -20.50 -13.19 -4.13
N LYS A 61 -19.82 -12.81 -5.21
CA LYS A 61 -18.35 -12.66 -5.24
C LYS A 61 -17.82 -11.67 -4.20
N PHE A 62 -18.43 -10.49 -4.09
CA PHE A 62 -17.97 -9.49 -3.11
C PHE A 62 -18.30 -9.88 -1.67
N THR A 63 -19.39 -10.63 -1.45
CA THR A 63 -19.67 -11.22 -0.13
C THR A 63 -18.62 -12.27 0.23
N GLU A 64 -18.26 -13.14 -0.71
CA GLU A 64 -17.21 -14.15 -0.53
C GLU A 64 -15.84 -13.50 -0.27
N LEU A 65 -15.46 -12.45 -1.03
CA LEU A 65 -14.26 -11.68 -0.79
C LEU A 65 -14.21 -11.17 0.64
N LYS A 66 -15.28 -10.53 1.11
CA LYS A 66 -15.35 -9.99 2.47
C LYS A 66 -15.11 -11.09 3.52
N SER A 67 -15.81 -12.22 3.41
CA SER A 67 -15.62 -13.35 4.33
C SER A 67 -14.19 -13.92 4.28
N LYS A 68 -13.58 -14.01 3.09
CA LYS A 68 -12.17 -14.43 2.96
C LYS A 68 -11.22 -13.48 3.69
N LEU A 69 -11.45 -12.17 3.59
CA LEU A 69 -10.63 -11.17 4.28
C LEU A 69 -10.77 -11.26 5.80
N GLU A 70 -11.99 -11.48 6.31
CA GLU A 70 -12.24 -11.71 7.73
C GLU A 70 -11.55 -12.98 8.25
N GLU A 71 -11.67 -14.09 7.51
CA GLU A 71 -11.02 -15.36 7.83
C GLU A 71 -9.48 -15.23 7.83
N LEU A 72 -8.91 -14.50 6.86
CA LEU A 72 -7.46 -14.24 6.84
C LEU A 72 -6.98 -13.49 8.07
N GLU A 73 -7.75 -12.54 8.57
CA GLU A 73 -7.39 -11.80 9.78
C GLU A 73 -7.43 -12.71 11.02
N ILE A 74 -8.41 -13.60 11.10
CA ILE A 74 -8.49 -14.63 12.14
C ILE A 74 -7.27 -15.57 12.06
N GLN A 75 -6.91 -16.03 10.87
CA GLN A 75 -5.74 -16.90 10.66
C GLN A 75 -4.42 -16.22 11.04
N LYS A 76 -4.25 -14.93 10.69
CA LYS A 76 -3.09 -14.14 11.12
C LYS A 76 -2.98 -14.11 12.64
N CYS A 77 -4.07 -13.79 13.34
CA CYS A 77 -4.11 -13.77 14.80
C CYS A 77 -3.72 -15.14 15.38
N MET A 78 -4.34 -16.23 14.91
CA MET A 78 -4.03 -17.58 15.37
C MET A 78 -2.56 -17.97 15.14
N HIS A 79 -1.97 -17.62 14.00
CA HIS A 79 -0.57 -17.92 13.72
C HIS A 79 0.40 -17.09 14.56
N ILE A 80 0.07 -15.84 14.88
CA ILE A 80 0.83 -15.00 15.81
C ILE A 80 0.81 -15.62 17.22
N GLU A 81 -0.37 -15.98 17.72
CA GLU A 81 -0.54 -16.62 19.04
C GLU A 81 0.22 -17.96 19.14
N GLN A 82 0.26 -18.73 18.06
CA GLN A 82 0.97 -20.00 18.00
C GLN A 82 2.46 -19.86 17.64
N HIS A 83 2.97 -18.62 17.50
CA HIS A 83 4.33 -18.32 17.07
C HIS A 83 4.76 -19.02 15.75
N LYS A 84 3.80 -19.26 14.85
CA LYS A 84 4.01 -19.91 13.55
C LYS A 84 4.41 -18.89 12.48
N TRP A 85 5.61 -18.33 12.62
CA TRP A 85 6.12 -17.28 11.72
C TRP A 85 6.24 -17.71 10.26
N THR A 86 6.56 -18.97 9.99
CA THR A 86 6.63 -19.50 8.61
C THR A 86 5.25 -19.59 7.97
N ALA A 87 4.24 -20.07 8.70
CA ALA A 87 2.86 -20.11 8.21
C ALA A 87 2.29 -18.70 7.98
N LEU A 88 2.64 -17.75 8.84
CA LEU A 88 2.27 -16.34 8.68
C LEU A 88 2.80 -15.74 7.36
N LYS A 89 3.99 -16.14 6.90
CA LYS A 89 4.56 -15.69 5.62
C LYS A 89 3.82 -16.24 4.39
N GLU A 90 3.20 -17.41 4.52
CA GLU A 90 2.44 -18.05 3.43
C GLU A 90 1.02 -17.50 3.31
N ILE A 91 0.56 -16.69 4.26
CA ILE A 91 -0.77 -16.07 4.20
C ILE A 91 -0.85 -15.15 2.97
N PRO A 92 -1.89 -15.30 2.12
CA PRO A 92 -2.12 -14.41 1.00
C PRO A 92 -2.21 -12.94 1.42
N ARG A 93 -1.62 -12.08 0.59
CA ARG A 93 -1.71 -10.63 0.75
C ARG A 93 -3.13 -10.15 0.49
N VAL A 94 -3.64 -9.30 1.38
CA VAL A 94 -5.02 -8.76 1.32
C VAL A 94 -5.22 -7.98 0.02
N GLU A 95 -4.25 -7.15 -0.34
CA GLU A 95 -4.28 -6.33 -1.56
C GLU A 95 -4.34 -7.18 -2.84
N ALA A 96 -3.71 -8.37 -2.85
CA ALA A 96 -3.70 -9.26 -4.01
C ALA A 96 -5.06 -9.92 -4.24
N LEU A 97 -5.74 -10.33 -3.16
CA LEU A 97 -7.09 -10.90 -3.24
C LEU A 97 -8.11 -9.87 -3.73
N ILE A 98 -8.07 -8.67 -3.15
CA ILE A 98 -8.93 -7.56 -3.55
C ILE A 98 -8.69 -7.24 -5.04
N PHE A 99 -7.43 -7.09 -5.44
CA PHE A 99 -7.08 -6.83 -6.84
C PHE A 99 -7.64 -7.89 -7.79
N GLY A 100 -7.49 -9.18 -7.44
CA GLY A 100 -7.99 -10.29 -8.26
C GLY A 100 -9.49 -10.22 -8.50
N GLU A 101 -10.28 -9.96 -7.46
CA GLU A 101 -11.74 -9.87 -7.57
C GLU A 101 -12.18 -8.66 -8.41
N TRP A 102 -11.62 -7.48 -8.16
CA TRP A 102 -11.92 -6.26 -8.94
C TRP A 102 -11.46 -6.39 -10.39
N ASN A 103 -10.33 -7.06 -10.67
CA ASN A 103 -9.86 -7.31 -12.02
C ASN A 103 -10.77 -8.29 -12.79
N SER A 104 -11.43 -9.21 -12.08
CA SER A 104 -12.36 -10.16 -12.71
C SER A 104 -13.65 -9.52 -13.22
N LEU A 105 -13.99 -8.31 -12.77
CA LEU A 105 -15.16 -7.57 -13.24
C LEU A 105 -15.09 -7.31 -14.75
N ALA A 106 -16.26 -7.21 -15.38
CA ALA A 106 -16.35 -6.77 -16.78
C ALA A 106 -15.88 -5.31 -16.95
N GLU A 107 -15.47 -4.94 -18.16
CA GLU A 107 -15.01 -3.57 -18.49
C GLU A 107 -16.10 -2.51 -18.33
N CYS A 108 -17.38 -2.89 -18.37
CA CYS A 108 -18.49 -1.98 -18.08
C CYS A 108 -18.49 -1.45 -16.64
N TYR A 109 -17.67 -2.01 -15.75
CA TYR A 109 -17.45 -1.54 -14.37
C TYR A 109 -16.16 -0.71 -14.22
N SER A 110 -15.76 0.00 -15.27
CA SER A 110 -14.50 0.75 -15.34
C SER A 110 -14.31 1.76 -14.20
N GLU A 111 -15.38 2.40 -13.73
CA GLU A 111 -15.28 3.44 -12.69
C GLU A 111 -15.03 2.80 -11.32
N GLY A 112 -15.76 1.72 -11.01
CA GLY A 112 -15.48 0.92 -9.81
C GLY A 112 -14.04 0.38 -9.81
N LYS A 113 -13.57 -0.13 -10.95
CA LYS A 113 -12.18 -0.60 -11.11
C LYS A 113 -11.15 0.51 -10.91
N LYS A 114 -11.33 1.68 -11.55
CA LYS A 114 -10.43 2.84 -11.40
C LYS A 114 -10.31 3.26 -9.93
N LEU A 115 -11.44 3.39 -9.24
CA LEU A 115 -11.46 3.73 -7.83
C LEU A 115 -10.73 2.67 -6.99
N ALA A 116 -11.01 1.39 -7.22
CA ALA A 116 -10.38 0.31 -6.48
C ALA A 116 -8.86 0.26 -6.68
N TYR A 117 -8.39 0.40 -7.92
CA TYR A 117 -6.95 0.43 -8.23
C TYR A 117 -6.27 1.68 -7.68
N GLY A 118 -6.96 2.82 -7.71
CA GLY A 118 -6.51 4.04 -7.07
C GLY A 118 -6.28 3.84 -5.57
N VAL A 119 -7.25 3.28 -4.86
CA VAL A 119 -7.14 2.98 -3.42
C VAL A 119 -6.04 1.95 -3.14
N LEU A 120 -5.94 0.88 -3.94
CA LEU A 120 -4.88 -0.14 -3.77
C LEU A 120 -3.47 0.42 -3.97
N THR A 121 -3.31 1.40 -4.87
CA THR A 121 -2.02 2.10 -5.07
C THR A 121 -1.60 2.88 -3.82
N ILE A 122 -2.58 3.39 -3.05
CA ILE A 122 -2.30 4.05 -1.77
C ILE A 122 -1.74 3.05 -0.77
N PHE A 123 -2.25 1.81 -0.71
CA PHE A 123 -1.70 0.80 0.19
C PHE A 123 -0.23 0.51 -0.08
N GLY A 124 0.17 0.39 -1.35
CA GLY A 124 1.60 0.26 -1.71
C GLY A 124 2.45 1.44 -1.22
N SER A 125 1.89 2.66 -1.27
CA SER A 125 2.55 3.86 -0.73
C SER A 125 2.61 3.86 0.80
N ILE A 126 1.57 3.39 1.50
CA ILE A 126 1.55 3.26 2.96
C ILE A 126 2.64 2.30 3.43
N TYR A 127 2.75 1.11 2.81
CA TYR A 127 3.81 0.16 3.15
C TYR A 127 5.21 0.76 2.95
N SER A 128 5.39 1.50 1.86
CA SER A 128 6.66 2.19 1.57
C SER A 128 6.96 3.27 2.62
N CYS A 129 5.94 4.04 3.03
CA CYS A 129 6.06 5.03 4.09
C CYS A 129 6.41 4.38 5.43
N ASP A 130 5.73 3.30 5.83
CA ASP A 130 6.00 2.57 7.07
C ASP A 130 7.43 2.01 7.09
N GLN A 131 7.89 1.45 5.96
CA GLN A 131 9.27 1.00 5.80
C GLN A 131 10.26 2.16 5.95
N ALA A 132 10.00 3.31 5.31
CA ALA A 132 10.84 4.49 5.41
C ALA A 132 10.89 5.06 6.85
N PHE A 133 9.75 5.11 7.55
CA PHE A 133 9.67 5.54 8.96
C PHE A 133 10.39 4.58 9.89
N SER A 134 10.28 3.27 9.65
CA SER A 134 11.05 2.25 10.38
C SER A 134 12.56 2.46 10.20
N CYS A 135 13.02 2.67 8.97
CA CYS A 135 14.43 2.99 8.67
C CYS A 135 14.89 4.26 9.39
N MET A 136 14.08 5.32 9.42
CA MET A 136 14.40 6.55 10.15
C MET A 136 14.48 6.34 11.67
N ASN A 137 13.61 5.50 12.24
CA ASN A 137 13.66 5.15 13.67
C ASN A 137 14.90 4.32 14.02
N ILE A 138 15.36 3.44 13.12
CA ILE A 138 16.66 2.75 13.25
C ILE A 138 17.79 3.77 13.24
N ILE A 139 17.79 4.74 12.31
CA ILE A 139 18.83 5.78 12.23
C ILE A 139 18.87 6.62 13.51
N LYS A 140 17.72 7.02 14.07
CA LYS A 140 17.65 7.73 15.35
C LYS A 140 18.19 6.89 16.52
N SER A 141 17.87 5.61 16.57
CA SER A 141 18.39 4.68 17.59
C SER A 141 19.91 4.52 17.49
N VAL A 142 20.44 4.34 16.28
CA VAL A 142 21.88 4.24 16.03
C VAL A 142 22.61 5.54 16.36
N LEU A 143 22.06 6.71 16.02
CA LEU A 143 22.60 8.01 16.41
C LEU A 143 22.60 8.22 17.94
N TYR A 144 21.52 7.86 18.63
CA TYR A 144 21.46 7.97 20.09
C TYR A 144 22.50 7.08 20.79
N VAL A 145 22.71 5.86 20.28
CA VAL A 145 23.72 4.92 20.79
C VAL A 145 25.16 5.38 20.46
N ASN A 146 25.39 5.93 19.27
CA ASN A 146 26.72 6.37 18.83
C ASN A 146 27.15 7.72 19.42
N THR A 147 26.22 8.59 19.79
CA THR A 147 26.55 9.92 20.35
C THR A 147 26.77 9.87 21.88
N LEU A 148 26.33 8.81 22.55
CA LEU A 148 26.41 8.66 24.01
C LEU A 148 27.52 7.72 24.51
N THR A 149 28.51 7.34 23.68
CA THR A 149 29.66 6.56 24.16
C THR A 149 31.01 7.01 23.58
N PRO A 150 31.89 7.65 24.37
CA PRO A 150 33.31 7.37 24.28
C PRO A 150 33.55 6.01 24.96
N LYS A 151 33.92 4.99 24.17
CA LYS A 151 34.33 3.64 24.64
C LYS A 151 35.51 3.72 25.64
N PRO A 152 35.80 2.69 26.49
CA PRO A 152 35.71 1.26 26.12
C PRO A 152 35.32 0.22 27.21
N ALA A 153 35.12 -1.00 26.68
CA ALA A 153 35.33 -2.34 27.26
C ALA A 153 34.43 -2.82 28.42
N LEU A 154 33.44 -3.67 28.11
CA LEU A 154 33.45 -5.11 28.39
C LEU A 154 32.11 -5.77 28.03
N THR A 155 32.23 -6.99 27.54
CA THR A 155 31.23 -7.97 27.10
C THR A 155 29.97 -8.07 27.98
N VAL A 156 28.79 -7.77 27.40
CA VAL A 156 27.57 -8.54 27.65
C VAL A 156 26.88 -8.79 26.31
N HIS A 157 27.10 -10.02 25.85
CA HIS A 157 26.60 -10.61 24.62
C HIS A 157 25.15 -11.09 24.84
N ALA A 158 24.33 -11.01 23.78
CA ALA A 158 23.17 -11.87 23.47
C ALA A 158 21.71 -11.37 23.54
N THR A 159 21.36 -10.16 24.01
CA THR A 159 19.93 -9.73 24.01
C THR A 159 19.54 -8.68 22.96
N SER A 160 20.51 -7.97 22.36
CA SER A 160 20.21 -6.88 21.42
C SER A 160 20.20 -7.31 19.93
N THR A 161 20.65 -8.53 19.61
CA THR A 161 20.73 -9.03 18.22
C THR A 161 19.38 -9.57 17.70
N LEU A 162 18.43 -9.90 18.58
CA LEU A 162 17.15 -10.48 18.15
C LEU A 162 16.17 -9.40 17.63
N VAL A 163 16.09 -8.25 18.30
CA VAL A 163 15.17 -7.16 17.90
C VAL A 163 15.65 -6.47 16.61
N GLY A 164 16.97 -6.29 16.43
CA GLY A 164 17.54 -5.75 15.19
C GLY A 164 17.32 -6.64 13.96
N ARG A 165 17.16 -7.96 14.13
CA ARG A 165 16.88 -8.90 13.04
C ARG A 165 15.41 -8.90 12.61
N ILE A 166 14.47 -8.63 13.51
CA ILE A 166 13.04 -8.55 13.16
C ILE A 166 12.78 -7.39 12.19
N SER A 167 13.43 -6.24 12.42
CA SER A 167 13.27 -5.07 11.54
C SER A 167 14.04 -5.21 10.20
N ALA A 168 15.22 -5.85 10.22
CA ALA A 168 15.99 -6.10 9.00
C ALA A 168 15.39 -7.21 8.10
N CYS A 169 14.71 -8.21 8.68
CA CYS A 169 14.00 -9.23 7.91
C CYS A 169 12.76 -8.67 7.20
N TYR A 170 12.07 -7.69 7.77
CA TYR A 170 10.98 -6.99 7.07
C TYR A 170 11.51 -6.08 5.95
N CYS A 171 12.74 -5.54 6.09
CA CYS A 171 13.36 -4.71 5.06
C CYS A 171 14.06 -5.48 3.93
N SER A 172 14.35 -6.77 4.09
CA SER A 172 15.13 -7.54 3.10
C SER A 172 14.30 -8.39 2.13
N GLU A 173 12.99 -8.55 2.36
CA GLU A 173 12.11 -9.41 1.55
C GLU A 173 11.11 -8.64 0.66
N SER A 174 11.37 -7.37 0.34
CA SER A 174 10.81 -6.74 -0.89
C SER A 174 11.59 -7.19 -2.13
N GLY A 175 11.96 -8.48 -2.17
CA GLY A 175 12.74 -9.06 -3.25
C GLY A 175 12.03 -8.87 -4.57
N GLU A 176 12.72 -8.22 -5.49
CA GLU A 176 12.48 -8.25 -6.92
C GLU A 176 12.00 -9.65 -7.36
N LYS A 177 10.75 -9.74 -7.77
CA LYS A 177 10.37 -10.67 -8.83
C LYS A 177 9.84 -9.84 -9.98
N ALA A 178 10.58 -9.93 -11.09
CA ALA A 178 10.39 -9.21 -12.33
C ALA A 178 8.91 -9.22 -12.77
N VAL A 179 8.24 -8.08 -12.61
CA VAL A 179 7.06 -7.79 -13.41
C VAL A 179 7.59 -7.33 -14.76
N GLY A 180 7.41 -8.18 -15.77
CA GLY A 180 7.73 -7.87 -17.15
C GLY A 180 7.18 -6.49 -17.50
N ARG A 181 8.06 -5.66 -18.07
CA ARG A 181 7.78 -4.29 -18.48
C ARG A 181 6.65 -4.29 -19.50
N VAL A 182 5.41 -4.11 -19.06
CA VAL A 182 4.28 -3.80 -19.96
C VAL A 182 4.39 -2.32 -20.30
N VAL A 183 4.94 -2.06 -21.48
CA VAL A 183 4.96 -0.72 -22.08
C VAL A 183 3.55 -0.39 -22.54
N ILE A 184 2.82 0.41 -21.76
CA ILE A 184 1.62 1.07 -22.24
C ILE A 184 2.09 2.27 -23.07
N LYS A 185 2.12 2.12 -24.40
CA LYS A 185 2.22 3.24 -25.33
C LYS A 185 0.89 4.00 -25.31
N GLY A 186 0.83 5.10 -24.57
CA GLY A 186 -0.26 6.07 -24.67
C GLY A 186 -0.16 6.87 -25.99
N PRO A 187 -1.30 7.24 -26.62
CA PRO A 187 -1.31 8.07 -27.81
C PRO A 187 -1.33 9.53 -27.38
N LEU A 188 -0.16 10.18 -27.31
CA LEU A 188 0.06 11.62 -27.49
C LEU A 188 1.55 11.87 -27.30
N GLY A 189 2.24 12.03 -28.43
CA GLY A 189 3.65 12.43 -28.44
C GLY A 189 3.80 13.88 -28.01
N VAL A 190 4.36 14.09 -26.83
CA VAL A 190 5.07 15.32 -26.48
C VAL A 190 6.40 14.89 -25.88
N GLU A 191 7.44 15.02 -26.70
CA GLU A 191 8.83 14.78 -26.34
C GLU A 191 9.29 15.92 -25.40
N MET A 192 9.25 15.69 -24.09
CA MET A 192 9.89 16.61 -23.14
C MET A 192 11.41 16.39 -23.20
N ARG A 193 12.12 17.31 -23.86
CA ARG A 193 13.58 17.36 -23.85
C ARG A 193 14.07 17.70 -22.43
N ASP A 194 14.96 16.86 -21.91
CA ASP A 194 15.64 17.06 -20.62
C ASP A 194 16.77 18.10 -20.81
N GLU A 195 16.45 19.39 -20.69
CA GLU A 195 17.46 20.45 -20.61
C GLU A 195 17.98 20.54 -19.16
N ARG A 196 18.93 19.68 -18.80
CA ARG A 196 19.75 19.87 -17.59
C ARG A 196 20.95 20.78 -17.93
N PRO A 197 21.25 21.81 -17.12
CA PRO A 197 22.51 22.52 -17.24
C PRO A 197 23.68 21.59 -16.87
N SER A 198 24.66 21.47 -17.76
CA SER A 198 25.91 20.75 -17.49
C SER A 198 26.79 21.55 -16.53
N ILE A 199 27.10 20.97 -15.38
CA ILE A 199 28.04 21.56 -14.42
C ILE A 199 29.44 21.11 -14.82
N HIS A 200 30.24 22.01 -15.40
CA HIS A 200 31.65 21.76 -15.67
C HIS A 200 32.46 21.90 -14.38
N ILE A 201 33.08 20.81 -13.92
CA ILE A 201 34.09 20.83 -12.86
C ILE A 201 35.44 21.08 -13.52
N PHE A 202 36.05 22.24 -13.24
CA PHE A 202 37.45 22.51 -13.58
C PHE A 202 38.37 21.77 -12.61
N HIS A 203 39.18 20.85 -13.12
CA HIS A 203 40.40 20.44 -12.44
C HIS A 203 41.53 21.37 -12.91
N TYR A 204 42.14 22.11 -11.98
CA TYR A 204 43.47 22.70 -12.21
C TYR A 204 44.53 21.84 -11.51
N PRO A 205 45.68 21.61 -12.17
CA PRO A 205 46.79 20.78 -11.68
C PRO A 205 47.55 21.37 -10.49
#